data_AF-A0A6A0BDD6-F1
#
_entry.id   AF-A0A6A0BDD6-F1
#
_cell.length_a   1.000
_cell.length_b   1.000
_cell.length_c   1.000
_cell.angle_alpha   90.00
_cell.angle_beta   90.00
_cell.angle_gamma   90.00
#
_symmetry.space_group_name_H-M   'P 1'
#
loop_
_entity.id
_entity.type
_entity.pdbx_description
1 polymer ?
#
loop_
_entity_poly.entity_id
_entity_poly.type
_entity_poly.pdbx_seq_one_letter_code
_entity_poly.pdbx_strand_id
1 'polypeptide(L)'
;MADIYAKTSSLNDSLFKQLIGVKRSTFTHMLEILNKAYQAEHLTGGRPRCLSLENQLLLTLRYWRHYPTQRLIAFDFDVPQEPSLG
;
A
#
# COMPACT_ATOMS: atom_id res chain seq x y z
N MET A 1 10.83 1.23 9.20
CA MET A 1 9.85 1.14 8.11
C MET A 1 10.40 0.23 7.03
N ALA A 2 10.00 -1.03 7.02
CA ALA A 2 10.40 -1.96 5.98
C ALA A 2 9.70 -1.57 4.67
N ASP A 3 10.45 -1.35 3.59
CA ASP A 3 9.87 -1.04 2.30
C ASP A 3 9.37 -2.35 1.65
N ILE A 4 8.12 -2.70 1.96
CA ILE A 4 7.49 -3.95 1.51
C ILE A 4 7.41 -3.97 -0.01
N TYR A 5 7.17 -2.81 -0.63
CA TYR A 5 7.23 -2.66 -2.07
C TYR A 5 8.60 -3.04 -2.64
N ALA A 6 9.72 -2.63 -2.04
CA ALA A 6 11.05 -3.00 -2.50
C ALA A 6 11.30 -4.52 -2.50
N LYS A 7 10.66 -5.27 -1.59
CA LYS A 7 10.69 -6.75 -1.61
C LYS A 7 9.83 -7.33 -2.73
N THR A 8 8.75 -6.67 -3.10
CA THR A 8 7.87 -7.10 -4.20
C THR A 8 8.36 -6.65 -5.58
N SER A 9 9.16 -5.58 -5.65
CA SER A 9 9.65 -5.03 -6.90
C SER A 9 10.68 -5.95 -7.56
N SER A 10 11.43 -6.72 -6.78
CA SER A 10 12.37 -7.75 -7.25
C SER A 10 11.69 -9.05 -7.76
N LEU A 11 10.37 -9.16 -7.65
CA LEU A 11 9.62 -10.31 -8.15
C LEU A 11 9.41 -10.24 -9.66
N ASN A 12 9.44 -11.41 -10.31
CA ASN A 12 9.05 -11.55 -11.71
C ASN A 12 7.57 -11.13 -11.90
N ASP A 13 7.22 -10.59 -13.07
CA ASP A 13 5.89 -10.02 -13.35
C ASP A 13 4.74 -11.01 -13.14
N SER A 14 4.98 -12.30 -13.40
CA SER A 14 4.01 -13.35 -13.12
C SER A 14 3.72 -13.51 -11.62
N LEU A 15 4.77 -13.52 -10.79
CA LEU A 15 4.65 -13.59 -9.33
C LEU A 15 4.06 -12.30 -8.76
N PHE A 16 4.45 -11.15 -9.30
CA PHE A 16 3.86 -9.86 -8.93
C PHE A 16 2.35 -9.87 -9.15
N LYS A 17 1.90 -10.33 -10.33
CA LYS A 17 0.47 -10.45 -10.64
C LYS A 17 -0.23 -11.46 -9.74
N GLN A 18 0.39 -12.58 -9.42
CA GLN A 18 -0.20 -13.59 -8.53
C GLN A 18 -0.38 -13.07 -7.09
N LEU A 19 0.62 -12.32 -6.59
CA LEU A 19 0.67 -11.86 -5.21
C LEU A 19 -0.15 -10.59 -4.97
N ILE A 20 -0.15 -9.66 -5.92
CA ILE A 20 -0.82 -8.35 -5.80
C ILE A 20 -2.19 -8.37 -6.51
N GLY A 21 -2.36 -9.23 -7.51
CA GLY A 21 -3.62 -9.36 -8.27
C GLY A 21 -3.74 -8.44 -9.47
N VAL A 22 -2.78 -7.52 -9.69
CA VAL A 22 -2.73 -6.61 -10.84
C VAL A 22 -1.40 -6.71 -11.59
N LYS A 23 -1.39 -6.34 -12.86
CA LYS A 23 -0.14 -6.24 -13.64
C LYS A 23 0.71 -5.07 -13.12
N ARG A 24 2.03 -5.19 -13.24
CA ARG A 24 2.97 -4.13 -12.86
C ARG A 24 2.68 -2.81 -13.58
N SER A 25 2.35 -2.86 -14.87
CA SER A 25 1.96 -1.67 -15.64
C SER A 25 0.72 -0.96 -15.07
N THR A 26 -0.30 -1.72 -14.69
CA THR A 26 -1.52 -1.19 -14.04
C THR A 26 -1.19 -0.58 -12.68
N PHE A 27 -0.34 -1.26 -11.89
CA PHE A 27 0.09 -0.76 -10.59
C PHE A 27 0.85 0.58 -10.71
N THR A 28 1.80 0.68 -11.65
CA THR A 28 2.51 1.93 -11.94
C THR A 28 1.55 3.04 -12.33
N HIS A 29 0.58 2.76 -13.20
CA HIS A 29 -0.41 3.76 -13.61
C HIS A 29 -1.30 4.23 -12.45
N MET A 30 -1.70 3.32 -11.55
CA MET A 30 -2.43 3.69 -10.33
C MET A 30 -1.58 4.57 -9.41
N LEU A 31 -0.28 4.29 -9.29
CA LEU A 31 0.64 5.14 -8.53
C LEU A 31 0.83 6.53 -9.14
N GLU A 32 0.87 6.65 -10.47
CA GLU A 32 0.95 7.96 -11.13
C GLU A 32 -0.29 8.81 -10.82
N ILE A 33 -1.48 8.21 -10.87
CA ILE A 33 -2.74 8.88 -10.54
C ILE A 33 -2.74 9.29 -9.06
N LEU A 34 -2.37 8.38 -8.15
CA LEU A 34 -2.31 8.66 -6.72
C LEU A 34 -1.28 9.74 -6.38
N ASN A 35 -0.12 9.75 -7.04
CA ASN A 35 0.88 10.80 -6.85
C ASN A 35 0.36 12.16 -7.29
N LYS A 36 -0.33 12.24 -8.44
CA LYS A 36 -0.94 13.49 -8.92
C LYS A 36 -2.03 13.99 -7.98
N ALA A 37 -2.93 13.12 -7.54
CA ALA A 37 -3.98 13.45 -6.58
C ALA A 37 -3.37 13.89 -5.25
N TYR A 38 -2.38 13.16 -4.76
CA TYR A 38 -1.67 13.50 -3.53
C TYR A 38 -0.99 14.87 -3.62
N GLN A 39 -0.27 15.15 -4.71
CA GLN A 39 0.37 16.45 -4.90
C GLN A 39 -0.64 17.59 -4.89
N ALA A 40 -1.83 17.40 -5.46
CA ALA A 40 -2.89 18.39 -5.41
C ALA A 40 -3.47 18.59 -3.99
N GLU A 41 -3.68 17.51 -3.25
CA GLU A 41 -4.25 17.55 -1.89
C GLU A 41 -3.25 18.08 -0.84
N HIS A 42 -1.97 17.72 -0.95
CA HIS A 42 -0.94 18.13 0.02
C HIS A 42 -0.47 19.58 -0.11
N LEU A 43 -0.97 20.34 -1.09
CA LEU A 43 -0.78 21.81 -1.13
C LEU A 43 -1.39 22.51 0.10
N THR A 44 -2.34 21.87 0.78
CA THR A 44 -3.07 22.45 1.92
C THR A 44 -2.54 22.06 3.30
N GLY A 45 -1.50 21.21 3.38
CA GLY A 45 -0.87 20.80 4.64
C GLY A 45 -1.66 19.75 5.44
N GLY A 46 -0.98 18.71 5.92
CA GLY A 46 -1.58 17.59 6.66
C GLY A 46 -0.56 16.79 7.49
N ARG A 47 -1.04 15.78 8.24
CA ARG A 47 -0.20 14.92 9.09
C ARG A 47 0.79 14.12 8.21
N PRO A 48 2.09 14.05 8.59
CA PRO A 48 3.06 13.25 7.86
C PRO A 48 2.62 11.79 7.82
N ARG A 49 2.70 11.18 6.63
CA ARG A 49 2.25 9.81 6.42
C ARG A 49 3.22 8.82 7.06
N CYS A 50 2.66 7.81 7.73
CA CYS A 50 3.43 6.71 8.32
C CYS A 50 3.87 5.68 7.25
N LEU A 51 3.16 5.61 6.11
CA LEU A 51 3.50 4.75 4.97
C LEU A 51 3.64 5.53 3.66
N SER A 52 4.49 5.03 2.77
CA SER A 52 4.61 5.50 1.39
C SER A 52 3.37 5.15 0.55
N LEU A 53 3.16 5.88 -0.55
CA LEU A 53 2.03 5.66 -1.46
C LEU A 53 2.01 4.25 -2.04
N GLU A 54 3.20 3.73 -2.35
CA GLU A 54 3.44 2.39 -2.87
C GLU A 54 2.92 1.34 -1.89
N ASN A 55 3.29 1.47 -0.61
CA ASN A 55 2.88 0.53 0.42
C ASN A 55 1.39 0.69 0.79
N GLN A 56 0.83 1.90 0.69
CA GLN A 56 -0.63 2.13 0.84
C GLN A 56 -1.44 1.45 -0.27
N LEU A 57 -1.02 1.60 -1.52
CA LEU A 57 -1.68 0.93 -2.65
C LEU A 57 -1.57 -0.59 -2.53
N LEU A 58 -0.37 -1.09 -2.19
CA LEU A 58 -0.13 -2.52 -1.98
C LEU A 58 -1.02 -3.10 -0.87
N LEU A 59 -1.15 -2.38 0.24
CA LEU A 59 -2.03 -2.76 1.35
C LEU A 59 -3.49 -2.85 0.90
N THR A 60 -3.96 -1.84 0.17
CA THR A 60 -5.36 -1.75 -0.29
C THR A 60 -5.70 -2.91 -1.23
N LEU A 61 -4.80 -3.23 -2.17
CA LEU A 61 -4.98 -4.35 -3.09
C LEU A 61 -4.95 -5.71 -2.36
N ARG A 62 -4.06 -5.88 -1.39
CA ARG A 62 -4.04 -7.08 -0.54
C ARG A 62 -5.30 -7.22 0.29
N TYR A 63 -5.81 -6.11 0.84
CA TYR A 63 -7.03 -6.09 1.61
C TYR A 63 -8.22 -6.56 0.79
N TRP A 64 -8.42 -5.99 -0.41
CA TRP A 64 -9.52 -6.39 -1.29
C TRP A 64 -9.46 -7.84 -1.75
N ARG A 65 -8.25 -8.38 -1.97
CA ARG A 65 -8.07 -9.74 -2.49
C ARG A 65 -8.26 -10.82 -1.43
N HIS A 66 -7.82 -10.57 -0.21
CA HIS A 66 -7.72 -11.62 0.82
C HIS A 66 -8.58 -11.36 2.05
N TYR A 67 -9.22 -10.19 2.15
CA TYR A 67 -9.94 -9.72 3.35
C TYR A 67 -9.23 -10.11 4.67
N PRO A 68 -7.90 -9.89 4.82
CA PRO A 68 -7.21 -10.20 6.06
C PRO A 68 -7.72 -9.28 7.17
N THR A 69 -7.66 -9.77 8.42
CA THR A 69 -8.07 -8.96 9.57
C THR A 69 -7.15 -7.75 9.73
N GLN A 70 -7.69 -6.65 10.31
CA GLN A 70 -6.93 -5.43 10.57
C GLN A 70 -5.66 -5.68 11.40
N ARG A 71 -5.69 -6.68 12.30
CA ARG A 71 -4.52 -7.13 13.07
C ARG A 71 -3.41 -7.70 12.20
N LEU A 72 -3.74 -8.57 11.24
CA LEU A 72 -2.76 -9.15 10.32
C LEU A 72 -2.17 -8.08 9.39
N ILE A 73 -3.01 -7.14 8.95
CA ILE A 73 -2.58 -5.97 8.18
C ILE A 73 -1.61 -5.11 8.97
N ALA A 74 -1.96 -4.75 10.20
CA ALA A 74 -1.12 -3.93 11.07
C ALA A 74 0.24 -4.58 11.31
N PHE A 75 0.25 -5.90 11.52
CA PHE A 75 1.47 -6.69 11.65
C PHE A 75 2.32 -6.70 10.37
N ASP A 76 1.71 -6.99 9.21
CA ASP A 76 2.42 -7.09 7.93
C ASP A 76 2.99 -5.75 7.45
N PHE A 77 2.30 -4.65 7.78
CA PHE A 77 2.62 -3.30 7.31
C PHE A 77 3.25 -2.39 8.36
N ASP A 78 3.55 -2.93 9.56
CA ASP A 78 4.14 -2.19 10.69
C ASP A 78 3.33 -0.92 11.05
N VAL A 79 2.00 -1.00 10.89
CA VAL A 79 1.07 0.10 11.17
C VAL A 79 0.62 -0.02 12.63
N PRO A 80 0.69 1.05 13.44
CA PRO A 80 0.14 1.02 14.79
C PRO A 80 -1.36 0.70 14.74
N GLN A 81 -1.77 -0.40 15.36
CA GLN A 81 -3.18 -0.69 15.58
C GLN A 81 -3.69 0.25 16.68
N GLU A 82 -4.76 1.00 16.40
CA GLU A 82 -5.45 1.76 17.45
C GLU A 82 -6.01 0.77 18.48
N PRO A 83 -5.74 0.96 19.79
CA PRO A 83 -6.37 0.14 20.80
C PRO A 83 -7.86 0.46 20.79
N SER A 84 -8.68 -0.51 20.41
CA SER A 84 -10.13 -0.43 20.58
C SER A 84 -10.41 -0.14 22.06
N LEU A 85 -10.90 1.06 22.36
CA LEU A 85 -11.45 1.42 23.66
C LEU A 85 -12.51 0.37 24.05
N GLY A 86 -12.19 -0.41 25.07
CA GLY A 86 -13.13 -1.24 25.80
C GLY A 86 -13.75 -0.47 26.95
#